data_AF-A0A426DDX5-F1
#
_entry.id   AF-A0A426DDX5-F1
#
_cell.length_a   1.000
_cell.length_b   1.000
_cell.length_c   1.000
_cell.angle_alpha   90.00
_cell.angle_beta   90.00
_cell.angle_gamma   90.00
#
_symmetry.space_group_name_H-M   'P 1'
#
loop_
_entity.id
_entity.type
_entity.pdbx_description
1 polymer ?
#
loop_
_entity_poly.entity_id
_entity_poly.type
_entity_poly.pdbx_seq_one_letter_code
_entity_poly.pdbx_strand_id
1 'polypeptide(L)'
;MREKRTFAERTQVFASDKTLKKYFLVYEGSETEAIYFDAVSSLREKMKINPLIEIIPIIRSYSEDGWSNPKKILDRVIENLEESRNNQYQYVIDKCEEMGFGLYVTNPCFEFWLLLHFDGVFELDREKLLKNPKVTAKRRYVEQELRRLWPGYKKSSYKAEKLLKDIDKAISNEKEFCEDVAELENCVGSNIGKLITDMRTQ
;
A
#
# COMPACT_ATOMS: atom_id res chain seq x y z
N MET A 1 8.17 -10.82 -14.22
CA MET A 1 7.20 -10.30 -13.23
C MET A 1 5.96 -11.15 -13.37
N ARG A 2 5.61 -11.91 -12.33
CA ARG A 2 4.54 -12.89 -12.40
C ARG A 2 3.34 -12.40 -11.62
N GLU A 3 2.17 -12.49 -12.23
CA GLU A 3 0.91 -12.46 -11.49
C GLU A 3 0.96 -13.59 -10.47
N LYS A 4 0.64 -13.28 -9.21
CA LYS A 4 0.39 -14.31 -8.21
C LYS A 4 -0.97 -14.93 -8.53
N ARG A 5 -0.99 -15.96 -9.38
CA ARG A 5 -2.21 -16.72 -9.69
C ARG A 5 -2.41 -17.81 -8.64
N THR A 6 -3.53 -17.77 -7.93
CA THR A 6 -4.08 -18.93 -7.23
C THR A 6 -4.57 -19.93 -8.28
N PHE A 7 -3.75 -20.95 -8.56
CA PHE A 7 -4.21 -22.09 -9.36
C PHE A 7 -5.41 -22.73 -8.66
N ALA A 8 -6.59 -22.71 -9.31
CA ALA A 8 -7.87 -23.34 -8.94
C ALA A 8 -8.99 -22.48 -8.31
N GLU A 9 -8.93 -21.15 -8.30
CA GLU A 9 -10.13 -20.35 -8.01
C GLU A 9 -11.00 -20.16 -9.26
N ARG A 10 -12.24 -20.65 -9.21
CA ARG A 10 -13.23 -20.46 -10.29
C ARG A 10 -13.51 -18.96 -10.46
N THR A 11 -13.31 -18.43 -11.66
CA THR A 11 -13.85 -17.13 -12.06
C THR A 11 -15.36 -17.14 -11.88
N GLN A 12 -15.91 -16.29 -11.02
CA GLN A 12 -17.36 -16.11 -10.92
C GLN A 12 -17.85 -15.56 -12.27
N VAL A 13 -18.72 -16.34 -12.93
CA VAL A 13 -19.38 -15.91 -14.16
C VAL A 13 -20.51 -14.97 -13.75
N PHE A 14 -20.31 -13.66 -13.93
CA PHE A 14 -21.36 -12.67 -13.71
C PHE A 14 -22.37 -12.73 -14.87
N ALA A 15 -23.67 -12.78 -14.54
CA ALA A 15 -24.76 -12.94 -15.50
C ALA A 15 -25.11 -11.68 -16.32
N SER A 16 -24.31 -10.61 -16.20
CA SER A 16 -24.51 -9.35 -16.90
C SER A 16 -23.18 -8.84 -17.45
N ASP A 17 -23.25 -7.96 -18.45
CA ASP A 17 -22.16 -7.29 -19.19
C ASP A 17 -21.25 -6.38 -18.32
N LYS A 18 -20.95 -6.82 -17.09
CA LYS A 18 -20.18 -6.12 -16.07
C LYS A 18 -18.70 -6.36 -16.33
N THR A 19 -17.99 -5.29 -16.70
CA THR A 19 -16.54 -5.32 -16.90
C THR A 19 -15.83 -5.56 -15.57
N LEU A 20 -15.00 -6.61 -15.51
CA LEU A 20 -14.07 -6.84 -14.41
C LEU A 20 -12.97 -5.77 -14.43
N LYS A 21 -12.84 -5.00 -13.36
CA LYS A 21 -11.77 -4.00 -13.19
C LYS A 21 -10.59 -4.67 -12.48
N LYS A 22 -9.40 -4.61 -13.07
CA LYS A 22 -8.19 -5.17 -12.46
C LYS A 22 -7.35 -4.06 -11.82
N TYR A 23 -7.04 -4.22 -10.54
CA TYR A 23 -6.14 -3.35 -9.78
C TYR A 23 -4.80 -4.06 -9.64
N PHE A 24 -3.80 -3.57 -10.34
CA PHE A 24 -2.43 -4.07 -10.21
C PHE A 24 -1.72 -3.28 -9.12
N LEU A 25 -1.28 -3.97 -8.07
CA LEU A 25 -0.62 -3.34 -6.94
C LEU A 25 0.89 -3.61 -6.99
N VAL A 26 1.68 -2.54 -6.98
CA VAL A 26 3.14 -2.63 -6.89
C VAL A 26 3.61 -1.89 -5.66
N TYR A 27 4.49 -2.53 -4.91
CA TYR A 27 4.97 -2.01 -3.63
C TYR A 27 6.49 -1.76 -3.70
N GLU A 28 6.96 -0.90 -2.79
CA GLU A 28 8.38 -0.74 -2.50
C GLU A 28 8.89 -1.94 -1.66
N GLY A 29 8.18 -2.28 -0.57
CA GLY A 29 8.48 -3.43 0.27
C GLY A 29 8.01 -4.78 -0.30
N SER A 30 8.70 -5.86 0.10
CA SER A 30 8.43 -7.23 -0.39
C SER A 30 7.67 -8.11 0.59
N GLU A 31 7.60 -7.75 1.87
CA GLU A 31 7.02 -8.59 2.93
C GLU A 31 5.75 -7.95 3.52
N THR A 32 5.86 -6.76 4.13
CA THR A 32 4.80 -6.20 4.95
C THR A 32 3.55 -5.88 4.13
N GLU A 33 3.71 -5.24 2.98
CA GLU A 33 2.66 -4.84 2.04
C GLU A 33 2.01 -6.06 1.40
N ALA A 34 2.82 -7.04 0.99
CA ALA A 34 2.33 -8.29 0.40
C ALA A 34 1.37 -9.01 1.36
N ILE A 35 1.77 -9.18 2.63
CA ILE A 35 0.92 -9.79 3.67
C ILE A 35 -0.38 -9.00 3.85
N TYR A 36 -0.31 -7.67 3.85
CA TYR A 36 -1.49 -6.82 4.04
C TYR A 36 -2.50 -6.99 2.89
N PHE A 37 -2.04 -6.81 1.66
CA PHE A 37 -2.92 -6.79 0.50
C PHE A 37 -3.34 -8.20 0.06
N ASP A 38 -2.56 -9.24 0.36
CA ASP A 38 -3.04 -10.64 0.27
C ASP A 38 -4.26 -10.86 1.19
N ALA A 39 -4.22 -10.30 2.41
CA ALA A 39 -5.33 -10.38 3.34
C ALA A 39 -6.52 -9.50 2.89
N VAL A 40 -6.28 -8.33 2.29
CA VAL A 40 -7.35 -7.50 1.66
C VAL A 40 -8.06 -8.28 0.56
N SER A 41 -7.30 -8.92 -0.33
CA SER A 41 -7.85 -9.75 -1.41
C SER A 41 -8.69 -10.90 -0.84
N SER A 42 -8.16 -11.59 0.18
CA SER A 42 -8.85 -12.70 0.85
C SER A 42 -10.12 -12.30 1.61
N LEU A 43 -10.21 -11.05 2.07
CA LEU A 43 -11.33 -10.52 2.85
C LEU A 43 -12.22 -9.54 2.08
N ARG A 44 -12.05 -9.44 0.76
CA ARG A 44 -12.71 -8.45 -0.10
C ARG A 44 -14.23 -8.37 0.08
N GLU A 45 -14.90 -9.52 0.24
CA GLU A 45 -16.35 -9.59 0.46
C GLU A 45 -16.75 -8.92 1.79
N LYS A 46 -16.02 -9.21 2.87
CA LYS A 46 -16.27 -8.61 4.19
C LYS A 46 -15.96 -7.12 4.21
N MET A 47 -14.97 -6.70 3.42
CA MET A 47 -14.57 -5.31 3.29
C MET A 47 -15.49 -4.51 2.36
N LYS A 48 -16.53 -5.11 1.77
CA LYS A 48 -17.43 -4.49 0.79
C LYS A 48 -16.70 -3.96 -0.45
N ILE A 49 -15.56 -4.57 -0.79
CA ILE A 49 -14.87 -4.29 -2.05
C ILE A 49 -15.75 -4.82 -3.18
N ASN A 50 -15.88 -4.05 -4.26
CA ASN A 50 -16.71 -4.46 -5.39
C ASN A 50 -16.25 -5.84 -5.90
N PRO A 51 -17.15 -6.84 -6.01
CA PRO A 51 -16.79 -8.19 -6.47
C PRO A 51 -16.21 -8.24 -7.89
N LEU A 52 -16.40 -7.18 -8.69
CA LEU A 52 -15.81 -7.02 -10.01
C LEU A 52 -14.34 -6.56 -9.98
N ILE A 53 -13.81 -6.26 -8.79
CA ILE A 53 -12.41 -5.86 -8.61
C ILE A 53 -11.55 -7.10 -8.35
N GLU A 54 -10.53 -7.24 -9.18
CA GLU A 54 -9.45 -8.20 -9.00
C GLU A 54 -8.19 -7.48 -8.54
N ILE A 55 -7.69 -7.80 -7.35
CA ILE A 55 -6.46 -7.23 -6.79
C ILE A 55 -5.30 -8.16 -7.14
N ILE A 56 -4.37 -7.70 -7.95
CA ILE A 56 -3.23 -8.48 -8.45
C ILE A 56 -1.95 -7.85 -7.89
N PRO A 57 -1.39 -8.38 -6.78
CA PRO A 57 -0.10 -7.94 -6.30
C PRO A 57 0.96 -8.37 -7.32
N ILE A 58 1.83 -7.43 -7.69
CA ILE A 58 2.88 -7.72 -8.63
C ILE A 58 4.24 -7.85 -7.93
N ILE A 59 4.78 -9.07 -7.97
CA ILE A 59 6.01 -9.44 -7.27
C ILE A 59 7.21 -9.07 -8.14
N ARG A 60 8.19 -8.38 -7.57
CA ARG A 60 9.49 -8.11 -8.21
C ARG A 60 10.27 -9.43 -8.36
N SER A 61 10.21 -10.04 -9.54
CA SER A 61 11.17 -11.07 -9.92
C SER A 61 12.36 -10.38 -10.61
N TYR A 62 13.52 -10.39 -9.95
CA TYR A 62 14.78 -9.81 -10.45
C TYR A 62 15.37 -10.58 -11.65
N SER A 63 14.72 -11.63 -12.14
CA SER A 63 15.31 -12.58 -13.09
C SER A 63 14.37 -13.00 -14.21
N GLU A 64 13.76 -12.07 -14.95
CA GLU A 64 13.03 -12.42 -16.18
C GLU A 64 13.13 -11.29 -17.22
N ASP A 65 14.06 -11.44 -18.16
CA ASP A 65 14.14 -10.67 -19.41
C ASP A 65 12.95 -11.02 -20.32
N GLY A 66 12.21 -10.01 -20.80
CA GLY A 66 11.37 -10.17 -21.99
C GLY A 66 9.85 -9.93 -21.90
N TRP A 67 9.29 -9.41 -20.81
CA TRP A 67 7.84 -9.06 -20.76
C TRP A 67 7.53 -7.58 -21.02
N SER A 68 6.34 -7.32 -21.58
CA SER A 68 5.87 -6.05 -22.16
C SER A 68 5.07 -5.16 -21.19
N ASN A 69 5.26 -3.84 -21.37
CA ASN A 69 4.53 -2.65 -20.90
C ASN A 69 4.55 -2.24 -19.41
N PRO A 70 3.68 -2.65 -18.46
CA PRO A 70 3.57 -1.95 -17.17
C PRO A 70 4.84 -2.02 -16.31
N LYS A 71 5.51 -3.18 -16.30
CA LYS A 71 6.76 -3.37 -15.57
C LYS A 71 7.89 -2.50 -16.13
N LYS A 72 8.10 -2.48 -17.45
CA LYS A 72 9.16 -1.66 -18.06
C LYS A 72 8.94 -0.18 -17.82
N ILE A 73 7.69 0.28 -17.78
CA ILE A 73 7.42 1.68 -17.52
C ILE A 73 7.64 1.99 -16.04
N LEU A 74 7.22 1.11 -15.13
CA LEU A 74 7.47 1.30 -13.70
C LEU A 74 8.95 1.15 -13.33
N ASP A 75 9.65 0.15 -13.89
CA ASP A 75 11.09 -0.04 -13.77
C ASP A 75 11.81 1.21 -14.31
N ARG A 76 11.37 1.78 -15.45
CA ARG A 76 11.88 3.08 -15.94
C ARG A 76 11.57 4.25 -15.01
N VAL A 77 10.38 4.32 -14.43
CA VAL A 77 10.06 5.34 -13.43
C VAL A 77 11.02 5.21 -12.27
N ILE A 78 11.24 4.00 -11.75
CA ILE A 78 12.17 3.71 -10.64
C ILE A 78 13.63 3.99 -11.02
N GLU A 79 14.10 3.56 -12.20
CA GLU A 79 15.45 3.81 -12.72
C GLU A 79 15.69 5.32 -12.91
N ASN A 80 14.71 6.07 -13.42
CA ASN A 80 14.79 7.52 -13.55
C ASN A 80 14.75 8.26 -12.19
N LEU A 81 14.21 7.64 -11.13
CA LEU A 81 14.37 8.17 -9.78
C LEU A 81 15.84 8.17 -9.38
N GLU A 82 16.61 7.14 -9.72
CA GLU A 82 18.03 7.08 -9.39
C GLU A 82 18.87 8.13 -10.16
N GLU A 83 18.44 8.54 -11.35
CA GLU A 83 19.16 9.48 -12.22
C GLU A 83 18.80 10.97 -12.03
N SER A 84 17.57 11.31 -11.61
CA SER A 84 17.14 12.71 -11.52
C SER A 84 17.65 13.42 -10.25
N ARG A 85 18.47 14.46 -10.43
CA ARG A 85 18.84 15.41 -9.36
C ARG A 85 17.76 16.49 -9.26
N ASN A 86 17.13 16.52 -8.07
CA ASN A 86 16.07 17.42 -7.60
C ASN A 86 14.65 17.07 -8.07
N ASN A 87 13.82 16.72 -7.08
CA ASN A 87 12.37 16.46 -7.14
C ASN A 87 11.92 15.11 -7.74
N GLN A 88 12.55 14.02 -7.28
CA GLN A 88 12.19 12.64 -7.62
C GLN A 88 10.71 12.33 -7.33
N TYR A 89 10.16 12.85 -6.24
CA TYR A 89 8.78 12.56 -5.84
C TYR A 89 7.75 13.18 -6.80
N GLN A 90 7.90 14.47 -7.14
CA GLN A 90 7.04 15.12 -8.12
C GLN A 90 7.10 14.44 -9.48
N TYR A 91 8.28 13.98 -9.91
CA TYR A 91 8.41 13.22 -11.15
C TYR A 91 7.54 11.94 -11.15
N VAL A 92 7.46 11.23 -10.02
CA VAL A 92 6.55 10.05 -9.91
C VAL A 92 5.10 10.47 -10.02
N ILE A 93 4.69 11.54 -9.33
CA ILE A 93 3.32 12.05 -9.40
C ILE A 93 2.95 12.36 -10.85
N ASP A 94 3.76 13.19 -11.53
CA ASP A 94 3.52 13.62 -12.91
C ASP A 94 3.43 12.42 -13.86
N LYS A 95 4.31 11.43 -13.69
CA LYS A 95 4.31 10.22 -14.52
C LYS A 95 3.12 9.33 -14.26
N CYS A 96 2.72 9.15 -12.99
CA CYS A 96 1.52 8.41 -12.66
C CYS A 96 0.27 9.08 -13.24
N GLU A 97 0.18 10.41 -13.17
CA GLU A 97 -0.93 11.18 -13.74
C GLU A 97 -0.97 11.07 -15.27
N GLU A 98 0.15 11.28 -15.96
CA GLU A 98 0.27 11.15 -17.43
C GLU A 98 -0.19 9.77 -17.92
N MET A 99 0.07 8.74 -17.12
CA MET A 99 -0.27 7.34 -17.44
C MET A 99 -1.66 6.90 -16.96
N GLY A 100 -2.37 7.74 -16.22
CA GLY A 100 -3.64 7.39 -15.59
C GLY A 100 -3.53 6.32 -14.50
N PHE A 101 -2.38 6.26 -13.81
CA PHE A 101 -2.15 5.35 -12.68
C PHE A 101 -2.48 6.03 -11.35
N GLY A 102 -3.18 5.31 -10.46
CA GLY A 102 -3.35 5.76 -9.08
C GLY A 102 -2.06 5.60 -8.28
N LEU A 103 -1.60 6.68 -7.65
CA LEU A 103 -0.43 6.69 -6.77
C LEU A 103 -0.86 6.70 -5.30
N TYR A 104 -0.55 5.62 -4.59
CA TYR A 104 -0.88 5.48 -3.18
C TYR A 104 0.36 5.21 -2.35
N VAL A 105 0.59 6.05 -1.34
CA VAL A 105 1.82 6.06 -0.55
C VAL A 105 1.52 6.27 0.94
N THR A 106 2.54 5.99 1.73
CA THR A 106 2.58 6.19 3.18
C THR A 106 3.90 6.87 3.53
N ASN A 107 3.85 7.94 4.31
CA ASN A 107 5.04 8.62 4.82
C ASN A 107 4.98 8.62 6.36
N PRO A 108 5.98 8.09 7.07
CA PRO A 108 7.34 7.76 6.59
C PRO A 108 7.55 6.37 5.99
N CYS A 109 6.63 5.42 6.20
CA CYS A 109 6.74 4.05 5.70
C CYS A 109 5.40 3.33 5.86
N PHE A 110 5.26 2.14 5.26
CA PHE A 110 4.01 1.39 5.29
C PHE A 110 3.54 1.01 6.71
N GLU A 111 4.44 0.80 7.66
CA GLU A 111 4.05 0.56 9.06
C GLU A 111 3.27 1.72 9.69
N PHE A 112 3.37 2.94 9.14
CA PHE A 112 2.52 4.05 9.57
C PHE A 112 1.05 3.79 9.24
N TRP A 113 0.73 3.25 8.07
CA TRP A 113 -0.65 2.82 7.76
C TRP A 113 -1.13 1.74 8.73
N LEU A 114 -0.26 0.81 9.14
CA LEU A 114 -0.62 -0.20 10.14
C LEU A 114 -0.89 0.41 11.53
N LEU A 115 -0.19 1.50 11.89
CA LEU A 115 -0.45 2.24 13.14
C LEU A 115 -1.85 2.88 13.15
N LEU A 116 -2.37 3.33 11.99
CA LEU A 116 -3.69 3.96 11.90
C LEU A 116 -4.84 3.05 12.35
N HIS A 117 -4.63 1.73 12.41
CA HIS A 117 -5.59 0.79 13.00
C HIS A 117 -5.76 0.93 14.52
N PHE A 118 -4.92 1.74 15.19
CA PHE A 118 -4.92 1.94 16.63
C PHE A 118 -5.00 3.43 16.98
N ASP A 119 -5.90 3.82 17.90
CA ASP A 119 -6.04 5.22 18.33
C ASP A 119 -4.79 5.76 19.04
N GLY A 120 -3.95 4.86 19.57
CA GLY A 120 -2.67 5.23 20.17
C GLY A 120 -1.71 5.93 19.20
N VAL A 121 -1.99 5.94 17.88
CA VAL A 121 -1.24 6.73 16.89
C VAL A 121 -1.33 8.24 17.16
N PHE A 122 -2.43 8.72 17.76
CA PHE A 122 -2.63 10.15 18.04
C PHE A 122 -1.75 10.67 19.19
N GLU A 123 -1.28 9.77 20.04
CA GLU A 123 -0.40 10.09 21.18
C GLU A 123 1.09 10.12 20.79
N LEU A 124 1.42 9.76 19.55
CA LEU A 124 2.80 9.65 19.10
C LEU A 124 3.40 11.01 18.74
N ASP A 125 4.73 11.10 18.87
CA ASP A 125 5.50 12.29 18.55
C ASP A 125 5.54 12.50 17.03
N ARG A 126 4.85 13.55 16.55
CA ARG A 126 4.71 13.88 15.12
C ARG A 126 6.05 14.16 14.44
N GLU A 127 7.01 14.75 15.14
CA GLU A 127 8.34 15.04 14.59
C GLU A 127 9.14 13.74 14.42
N LYS A 128 9.07 12.84 15.42
CA LYS A 128 9.70 11.52 15.32
C LYS A 128 9.00 10.62 14.30
N LEU A 129 7.68 10.73 14.12
CA LEU A 129 6.97 10.07 13.04
C LEU A 129 7.55 10.52 11.69
N LEU A 130 7.63 11.83 11.43
CA LEU A 130 8.13 12.36 10.16
C LEU A 130 9.59 11.96 9.89
N LYS A 131 10.47 12.18 10.86
CA LYS A 131 11.90 11.86 10.72
C LYS A 131 12.18 10.35 10.70
N ASN A 132 11.26 9.56 11.26
CA ASN A 132 11.37 8.11 11.47
C ASN A 132 12.77 7.64 11.88
N PRO A 133 13.37 8.22 12.95
CA PRO A 133 14.77 7.98 13.28
C PRO A 133 14.98 6.53 13.72
N LYS A 134 16.21 6.06 13.59
CA LYS A 134 16.63 4.78 14.15
C LYS A 134 16.65 4.89 15.68
N VAL A 135 15.84 4.09 16.37
CA VAL A 135 15.71 4.11 17.85
C VAL A 135 16.34 2.90 18.52
N THR A 136 16.63 1.85 17.74
CA THR A 136 17.43 0.69 18.18
C THR A 136 18.39 0.29 17.08
N ALA A 137 19.33 -0.63 17.36
CA ALA A 137 20.22 -1.19 16.34
C ALA A 137 19.51 -1.78 15.12
N LYS A 138 18.24 -2.21 15.25
CA LYS A 138 17.48 -2.89 14.20
C LYS A 138 16.24 -2.16 13.71
N ARG A 139 15.77 -1.11 14.41
CA ARG A 139 14.41 -0.55 14.18
C ARG A 139 14.38 0.97 14.17
N ARG A 140 13.48 1.48 13.35
CA ARG A 140 13.07 2.88 13.34
C ARG A 140 11.88 3.13 14.26
N TYR A 141 11.63 4.40 14.54
CA TYR A 141 10.61 4.86 15.48
C TYR A 141 9.22 4.28 15.17
N VAL A 142 8.75 4.35 13.92
CA VAL A 142 7.42 3.85 13.53
C VAL A 142 7.27 2.35 13.81
N GLU A 143 8.24 1.53 13.41
CA GLU A 143 8.18 0.08 13.70
C GLU A 143 8.21 -0.19 15.21
N GLN A 144 8.98 0.58 15.97
CA GLN A 144 9.08 0.43 17.41
C GLN A 144 7.75 0.77 18.10
N GLU A 145 7.07 1.85 17.69
CA GLU A 145 5.74 2.20 18.22
C GLU A 145 4.67 1.20 17.80
N LEU A 146 4.72 0.69 16.55
CA LEU A 146 3.78 -0.34 16.11
C LEU A 146 3.91 -1.61 16.96
N ARG A 147 5.12 -2.00 17.35
CA ARG A 147 5.34 -3.14 18.26
C ARG A 147 4.84 -2.87 19.68
N ARG A 148 4.86 -1.61 20.12
CA ARG A 148 4.33 -1.21 21.43
C ARG A 148 2.80 -1.32 21.44
N LEU A 149 2.13 -0.80 20.41
CA LEU A 149 0.67 -0.86 20.27
C LEU A 149 0.17 -2.25 19.87
N TRP A 150 0.98 -3.02 19.14
CA TRP A 150 0.67 -4.37 18.72
C TRP A 150 1.75 -5.38 19.15
N PRO A 151 1.69 -5.86 20.42
CA PRO A 151 2.60 -6.86 20.92
C PRO A 151 2.60 -8.13 20.05
N GLY A 152 3.80 -8.55 19.64
CA GLY A 152 3.99 -9.72 18.77
C GLY A 152 4.10 -9.40 17.27
N TYR A 153 3.99 -8.13 16.87
CA TYR A 153 4.22 -7.72 15.49
C TYR A 153 5.62 -8.14 14.97
N LYS A 154 5.64 -8.70 13.77
CA LYS A 154 6.83 -9.06 12.99
C LYS A 154 6.54 -8.74 11.51
N LYS A 155 7.39 -7.94 10.87
CA LYS A 155 7.22 -7.50 9.47
C LYS A 155 6.87 -8.66 8.51
N SER A 156 7.53 -9.80 8.68
CA SER A 156 7.40 -10.98 7.82
C SER A 156 6.26 -11.95 8.16
N SER A 157 5.48 -11.74 9.24
CA SER A 157 4.52 -12.76 9.70
C SER A 157 3.39 -12.25 10.61
N TYR A 158 3.05 -10.97 10.54
CA TYR A 158 1.96 -10.41 11.34
C TYR A 158 0.58 -10.83 10.80
N LYS A 159 -0.45 -10.78 11.66
CA LYS A 159 -1.81 -11.23 11.34
C LYS A 159 -2.65 -10.09 10.75
N ALA A 160 -2.43 -9.76 9.48
CA ALA A 160 -3.12 -8.65 8.81
C ALA A 160 -4.66 -8.76 8.88
N GLU A 161 -5.21 -9.97 8.87
CA GLU A 161 -6.66 -10.21 8.97
C GLU A 161 -7.25 -9.66 10.27
N LYS A 162 -6.45 -9.54 11.34
CA LYS A 162 -6.93 -8.94 12.59
C LYS A 162 -7.13 -7.43 12.46
N LEU A 163 -6.26 -6.75 11.71
CA LEU A 163 -6.38 -5.33 11.42
C LEU A 163 -7.58 -5.07 10.51
N LEU A 164 -7.70 -5.87 9.45
CA LEU A 164 -8.74 -5.71 8.43
C LEU A 164 -10.19 -5.93 8.93
N LYS A 165 -10.37 -6.48 10.14
CA LYS A 165 -11.70 -6.60 10.78
C LYS A 165 -12.35 -5.24 11.03
N ASP A 166 -11.56 -4.22 11.29
CA ASP A 166 -12.02 -2.87 11.56
C ASP A 166 -11.24 -1.86 10.71
N ILE A 167 -11.19 -2.12 9.41
CA ILE A 167 -10.49 -1.27 8.44
C ILE A 167 -11.04 0.17 8.42
N ASP A 168 -12.34 0.33 8.72
CA ASP A 168 -13.01 1.63 8.74
C ASP A 168 -12.42 2.56 9.82
N LYS A 169 -11.92 1.98 10.91
CA LYS A 169 -11.15 2.71 11.92
C LYS A 169 -9.88 3.31 11.34
N ALA A 170 -9.10 2.53 10.60
CA ALA A 170 -7.87 3.04 9.97
C ALA A 170 -8.18 4.14 8.94
N ILE A 171 -9.23 3.98 8.14
CA ILE A 171 -9.71 5.00 7.19
C ILE A 171 -10.17 6.27 7.93
N SER A 172 -10.84 6.12 9.07
CA SER A 172 -11.24 7.28 9.89
C SER A 172 -10.03 7.99 10.48
N ASN A 173 -9.05 7.23 11.00
CA ASN A 173 -7.86 7.78 11.61
C ASN A 173 -6.93 8.44 10.57
N GLU A 174 -6.90 7.95 9.33
CA GLU A 174 -6.13 8.54 8.22
C GLU A 174 -6.46 10.02 7.99
N LYS A 175 -7.72 10.42 8.18
CA LYS A 175 -8.21 11.79 7.98
C LYS A 175 -7.60 12.85 8.92
N GLU A 176 -7.01 12.41 10.03
CA GLU A 176 -6.32 13.26 11.00
C GLU A 176 -4.82 13.43 10.66
N PHE A 177 -4.40 12.92 9.50
CA PHE A 177 -3.07 13.00 8.94
C PHE A 177 -3.14 13.47 7.47
N CYS A 178 -1.99 13.68 6.84
CA CYS A 178 -1.96 14.11 5.45
C CYS A 178 -2.46 13.00 4.52
N GLU A 179 -3.42 13.31 3.66
CA GLU A 179 -3.91 12.39 2.61
C GLU A 179 -3.64 12.91 1.19
N ASP A 180 -3.09 14.12 1.06
CA ASP A 180 -2.77 14.72 -0.22
C ASP A 180 -1.46 14.14 -0.75
N VAL A 181 -1.53 13.49 -1.91
CA VAL A 181 -0.36 12.88 -2.54
C VAL A 181 0.73 13.90 -2.87
N ALA A 182 0.38 15.16 -3.17
CA ALA A 182 1.40 16.18 -3.43
C ALA A 182 2.19 16.57 -2.17
N GLU A 183 1.55 16.50 -1.00
CA GLU A 183 2.11 16.94 0.28
C GLU A 183 2.76 15.81 1.09
N LEU A 184 2.48 14.55 0.70
CA LEU A 184 2.91 13.36 1.44
C LEU A 184 4.43 13.20 1.50
N GLU A 185 5.23 13.83 0.64
CA GLU A 185 6.70 13.84 0.77
C GLU A 185 7.16 14.54 2.06
N ASN A 186 6.45 15.60 2.46
CA ASN A 186 6.87 16.49 3.55
C ASN A 186 6.01 16.34 4.82
N CYS A 187 4.93 15.56 4.75
CA CYS A 187 3.99 15.38 5.85
C CYS A 187 3.86 13.92 6.27
N VAL A 188 3.57 13.68 7.56
CA VAL A 188 3.19 12.35 8.04
C VAL A 188 1.78 12.03 7.56
N GLY A 189 1.60 10.90 6.91
CA GLY A 189 0.31 10.58 6.34
C GLY A 189 0.26 9.33 5.48
N SER A 190 -0.93 9.11 4.94
CA SER A 190 -1.20 8.05 3.98
C SER A 190 -2.44 8.41 3.16
N ASN A 191 -2.54 7.85 1.96
CA ASN A 191 -3.76 7.85 1.16
C ASN A 191 -4.24 6.43 0.83
N ILE A 192 -3.86 5.43 1.63
CA ILE A 192 -4.26 4.02 1.43
C ILE A 192 -5.74 3.82 1.77
N GLY A 193 -6.30 4.59 2.70
CA GLY A 193 -7.73 4.59 2.97
C GLY A 193 -8.54 5.11 1.78
N LYS A 194 -8.01 6.06 1.00
CA LYS A 194 -8.58 6.47 -0.30
C LYS A 194 -8.61 5.30 -1.30
N LEU A 195 -7.49 4.57 -1.46
CA LEU A 195 -7.45 3.36 -2.29
C LEU A 195 -8.53 2.35 -1.91
N ILE A 196 -8.67 2.06 -0.61
CA ILE A 196 -9.67 1.09 -0.12
C ILE A 196 -11.08 1.61 -0.35
N THR A 197 -11.32 2.91 -0.16
CA THR A 197 -12.61 3.54 -0.41
C THR A 197 -12.98 3.48 -1.89
N ASP A 198 -12.03 3.77 -2.78
CA ASP A 198 -12.23 3.67 -4.23
C ASP A 198 -12.58 2.23 -4.64
N MET A 199 -11.90 1.24 -4.06
CA MET A 199 -12.24 -0.17 -4.30
C MET A 199 -13.64 -0.58 -3.80
N ARG A 200 -14.28 0.21 -2.93
CA ARG A 200 -15.64 -0.05 -2.44
C ARG A 200 -16.72 0.66 -3.26
N THR A 201 -16.41 1.80 -3.86
CA THR A 201 -17.39 2.68 -4.53
C THR A 201 -17.52 2.44 -6.05
N GLN A 202 -16.55 1.74 -6.65
CA GLN A 202 -16.45 1.46 -8.09
C GLN A 202 -17.47 0.45 -8.62
#